data_AF-A0A956FKP6-F1
#
_entry.id   AF-A0A956FKP6-F1
#
_cell.length_a   1.000
_cell.length_b   1.000
_cell.length_c   1.000
_cell.angle_alpha   90.00
_cell.angle_beta   90.00
_cell.angle_gamma   90.00
#
_symmetry.space_group_name_H-M   'P 1'
#
loop_
_entity.id
_entity.type
_entity.pdbx_description
1 polymer ?
#
loop_
_entity_poly.entity_id
_entity_poly.type
_entity_poly.pdbx_seq_one_letter_code
_entity_poly.pdbx_strand_id
1 'polypeptide(L)'
;MISRIDKDHSRFREIVRGKIRKNLRKYISRGDLMSRKGKDTVSIPMPQIDIPRFTLGGNDKNGVGQGEGEPGDPIDGEGEQGQGGAGKAGEGEGDKSLEVEVTLDELAEILGEELGLPRIEPKGSDALDTKKDRYVSLRTTGPESLRSFKATFKRALRRQVASGTYQPGRPIIVPVREDRRYRSWRTEPRPQSNAVIIYMMDVSGSMGDEQKEIVRIESFWIDTWLRSQYQGLESR
;
A
#
# COMPACT_ATOMS: atom_id res chain seq x y z
N MET A 1 21.39 -11.44 -10.74
CA MET A 1 20.75 -12.27 -11.78
C MET A 1 19.25 -12.13 -11.56
N ILE A 2 18.55 -11.33 -12.37
CA ILE A 2 17.10 -11.07 -12.18
C ILE A 2 16.36 -12.36 -12.54
N SER A 3 15.53 -12.89 -11.63
CA SER A 3 14.74 -14.10 -11.87
C SER A 3 13.79 -13.87 -13.05
N ARG A 4 13.50 -14.91 -13.84
CA ARG A 4 12.48 -14.83 -14.91
C ARG A 4 11.13 -14.34 -14.38
N ILE A 5 10.81 -14.73 -13.14
CA ILE A 5 9.60 -14.33 -12.42
C ILE A 5 9.56 -12.81 -12.21
N ASP A 6 10.67 -12.18 -11.82
CA ASP A 6 10.71 -10.74 -11.58
C ASP A 6 10.49 -9.95 -12.87
N LYS A 7 11.02 -10.44 -14.00
CA LYS A 7 10.83 -9.84 -15.33
C LYS A 7 9.38 -9.95 -15.81
N ASP A 8 8.76 -11.11 -15.61
CA ASP A 8 7.36 -11.31 -16.00
C ASP A 8 6.44 -10.47 -15.12
N HIS A 9 6.75 -10.33 -13.83
CA HIS A 9 6.01 -9.48 -12.91
C HIS A 9 6.15 -7.99 -13.24
N SER A 10 7.34 -7.51 -13.59
CA SER A 10 7.54 -6.12 -14.03
C SER A 10 6.80 -5.86 -15.34
N ARG A 11 6.88 -6.78 -16.30
CA ARG A 11 6.14 -6.70 -17.58
C ARG A 11 4.64 -6.69 -17.35
N PHE A 12 4.13 -7.52 -16.44
CA PHE A 12 2.71 -7.53 -16.07
C PHE A 12 2.30 -6.17 -15.49
N ARG A 13 3.06 -5.62 -14.54
CA ARG A 13 2.81 -4.28 -13.99
C ARG A 13 2.82 -3.19 -15.07
N GLU A 14 3.74 -3.24 -16.02
CA GLU A 14 3.78 -2.28 -17.15
C GLU A 14 2.54 -2.39 -18.05
N ILE A 15 2.11 -3.62 -18.37
CA ILE A 15 0.90 -3.86 -19.17
C ILE A 15 -0.34 -3.35 -18.43
N VAL A 16 -0.45 -3.65 -17.13
CA VAL A 16 -1.52 -3.18 -16.26
C VAL A 16 -1.52 -1.65 -16.21
N ARG A 17 -0.37 -1.02 -15.95
CA ARG A 17 -0.20 0.44 -15.94
C ARG A 17 -0.64 1.06 -17.26
N GLY A 18 -0.23 0.49 -18.39
CA GLY A 18 -0.63 0.96 -19.72
C GLY A 18 -2.12 0.80 -20.01
N LYS A 19 -2.77 -0.26 -19.52
CA LYS A 19 -4.21 -0.49 -19.70
C LYS A 19 -5.05 0.42 -18.79
N ILE A 20 -4.61 0.63 -17.54
CA ILE A 20 -5.20 1.60 -16.62
C ILE A 20 -5.10 3.00 -17.23
N ARG A 21 -3.92 3.39 -17.73
CA ARG A 21 -3.70 4.68 -18.39
C ARG A 21 -4.72 4.95 -19.51
N LYS A 22 -4.88 4.01 -20.44
CA LYS A 22 -5.85 4.12 -21.56
C LYS A 22 -7.31 4.22 -21.10
N ASN A 23 -7.65 3.60 -19.97
CA ASN A 23 -9.02 3.54 -19.46
C ASN A 23 -9.28 4.54 -18.32
N LEU A 24 -8.28 5.29 -17.87
CA LEU A 24 -8.37 6.20 -16.73
C LEU A 24 -9.50 7.21 -16.92
N ARG A 25 -9.62 7.79 -18.12
CA ARG A 25 -10.72 8.71 -18.47
C ARG A 25 -12.11 8.09 -18.28
N LYS A 26 -12.27 6.80 -18.63
CA LYS A 26 -13.53 6.08 -18.45
C LYS A 26 -13.82 5.83 -16.98
N TYR A 27 -12.79 5.45 -16.21
CA TYR A 27 -12.92 5.20 -14.78
C TYR A 27 -13.24 6.47 -13.99
N ILE A 28 -12.61 7.60 -14.31
CA ILE A 28 -12.92 8.92 -13.72
C ILE A 28 -14.37 9.32 -14.03
N SER A 29 -14.81 9.15 -15.28
CA SER A 29 -16.15 9.58 -15.72
C SER A 29 -17.31 8.77 -15.17
N ARG A 30 -17.09 7.52 -14.75
CA ARG A 30 -18.15 6.60 -14.35
C ARG A 30 -18.36 6.51 -12.83
N GLY A 31 -17.54 7.18 -12.02
CA GLY A 31 -17.64 7.11 -10.55
C GLY A 31 -17.36 5.72 -9.94
N ASP A 32 -17.09 4.72 -10.78
CA ASP A 32 -17.02 3.29 -10.43
C ASP A 32 -15.74 2.91 -9.65
N LEU A 33 -14.82 3.86 -9.47
CA LEU A 33 -13.59 3.70 -8.69
C LEU A 33 -13.81 3.72 -7.16
N MET A 34 -15.06 3.85 -6.71
CA MET A 34 -15.41 4.08 -5.30
C MET A 34 -15.56 2.80 -4.47
N SER A 35 -15.19 1.61 -4.95
CA SER A 35 -15.14 0.42 -4.09
C SER A 35 -13.83 0.38 -3.31
N ARG A 36 -13.75 1.23 -2.29
CA ARG A 36 -12.63 1.31 -1.34
C ARG A 36 -12.59 0.01 -0.51
N LYS A 37 -11.74 -0.93 -0.90
CA LYS A 37 -11.46 -2.16 -0.12
C LYS A 37 -10.25 -1.92 0.79
N GLY A 38 -10.44 -1.12 1.85
CA GLY A 38 -9.38 -0.75 2.82
C GLY A 38 -9.11 0.76 2.90
N LYS A 39 -7.99 1.21 3.49
CA LYS A 39 -7.66 2.65 3.55
C LYS A 39 -6.95 3.18 2.30
N ASP A 40 -6.12 2.36 1.65
CA ASP A 40 -5.14 2.84 0.65
C ASP A 40 -5.13 2.05 -0.68
N THR A 41 -6.13 1.19 -0.92
CA THR A 41 -6.16 0.27 -2.08
C THR A 41 -7.46 0.41 -2.85
N VAL A 42 -7.36 0.50 -4.18
CA VAL A 42 -8.48 0.56 -5.12
C VAL A 42 -8.46 -0.69 -5.98
N SER A 43 -9.59 -1.39 -6.07
CA SER A 43 -9.77 -2.54 -6.95
C SER A 43 -10.25 -2.07 -8.32
N ILE A 44 -9.48 -2.33 -9.36
CA ILE A 44 -9.85 -1.99 -10.74
C ILE A 44 -10.24 -3.28 -11.46
N PRO A 45 -11.49 -3.41 -11.93
CA PRO A 45 -11.90 -4.57 -12.71
C PRO A 45 -11.19 -4.54 -14.06
N MET A 46 -10.47 -5.62 -14.38
CA MET A 46 -9.78 -5.76 -15.65
C MET A 46 -10.62 -6.61 -16.61
N PRO A 47 -10.70 -6.23 -17.90
CA PRO A 47 -11.38 -7.06 -18.88
C PRO A 47 -10.55 -8.32 -19.11
N GLN A 48 -11.18 -9.46 -18.86
CA GLN A 48 -10.65 -10.79 -19.10
C GLN A 48 -10.78 -11.15 -20.59
N ILE A 49 -9.80 -11.89 -21.09
CA ILE A 49 -9.92 -12.57 -22.38
C ILE A 49 -10.37 -13.99 -22.05
N ASP A 50 -11.53 -14.39 -22.55
CA ASP A 50 -11.97 -15.77 -22.42
C ASP A 50 -11.12 -16.65 -23.30
N ILE A 51 -10.48 -17.64 -22.68
CA ILE A 51 -9.73 -18.64 -23.41
C ILE A 51 -10.77 -19.44 -24.19
N PRO A 52 -10.68 -19.50 -25.53
CA PRO A 52 -11.65 -20.24 -26.31
C PRO A 52 -11.60 -21.70 -25.88
N ARG A 53 -12.74 -22.24 -25.45
CA ARG A 53 -12.89 -23.67 -25.22
C ARG A 53 -13.32 -24.32 -26.51
N PHE A 54 -12.61 -25.37 -26.90
CA PHE A 54 -13.10 -26.27 -27.92
C PHE A 54 -14.30 -27.00 -27.33
N THR A 55 -15.50 -26.64 -27.77
CA THR A 55 -16.67 -27.49 -27.62
C THR A 55 -16.61 -28.53 -28.73
N LEU A 56 -16.86 -29.79 -28.38
CA LEU A 56 -17.13 -30.79 -29.40
C LEU A 56 -18.45 -30.38 -30.06
N GLY A 57 -18.37 -29.77 -31.24
CA GLY A 57 -19.55 -29.50 -32.04
C GLY A 57 -20.24 -30.83 -32.33
N GLY A 58 -21.55 -30.89 -32.14
CA GLY A 58 -22.37 -32.02 -32.53
C GLY A 58 -22.35 -32.20 -34.04
N ASN A 59 -21.26 -32.77 -34.55
CA ASN A 59 -21.22 -33.35 -35.87
C ASN A 59 -21.78 -34.76 -35.72
N ASP A 60 -23.07 -34.92 -36.04
CA ASP A 60 -23.75 -36.20 -36.28
C ASP A 60 -23.21 -36.93 -37.52
N LYS A 61 -21.91 -36.83 -37.80
CA LYS A 61 -21.27 -37.52 -38.92
C LYS A 61 -19.99 -38.18 -38.46
N ASN A 62 -20.15 -39.48 -38.22
CA ASN A 62 -19.13 -40.52 -38.14
C ASN A 62 -18.02 -40.22 -37.14
N GLY A 63 -18.28 -40.57 -35.88
CA GLY A 63 -17.22 -41.05 -35.01
C GLY A 63 -16.58 -42.26 -35.68
N VAL A 64 -15.36 -42.10 -36.20
CA VAL A 64 -14.51 -43.23 -36.60
C VAL A 64 -14.02 -43.92 -35.33
N GLY A 65 -14.88 -44.75 -34.76
CA GLY A 65 -14.46 -45.84 -33.89
C GLY A 65 -13.73 -46.86 -34.75
N GLN A 66 -12.49 -47.17 -34.39
CA GLN A 66 -11.68 -48.16 -35.11
C GLN A 66 -12.09 -49.55 -34.60
N GLY A 67 -13.07 -50.15 -35.27
CA GLY A 67 -13.57 -51.50 -35.02
C GLY A 67 -14.83 -51.76 -35.85
N GLU A 68 -14.99 -52.98 -36.39
CA GLU A 68 -16.21 -53.37 -37.10
C GLU A 68 -17.36 -53.48 -36.10
N GLY A 69 -18.41 -52.68 -36.29
CA GLY A 69 -19.64 -52.73 -35.49
C GLY A 69 -20.80 -52.12 -36.26
N GLU A 70 -21.98 -52.74 -36.16
CA GLU A 70 -23.20 -52.26 -36.81
C GLU A 70 -24.03 -51.35 -35.87
N PRO A 71 -24.92 -50.50 -36.42
CA PRO A 71 -25.73 -49.58 -35.63
C PRO A 71 -26.65 -50.34 -34.66
N GLY A 72 -26.30 -50.32 -33.37
CA GLY A 72 -27.06 -50.98 -32.31
C GLY A 72 -26.21 -51.81 -31.34
N ASP A 73 -24.96 -52.09 -31.67
CA ASP A 73 -24.07 -52.83 -30.77
C ASP A 73 -23.64 -51.96 -29.58
N PRO A 74 -23.92 -52.37 -28.33
CA PRO A 74 -23.44 -51.65 -27.16
C PRO A 74 -21.92 -51.80 -27.04
N ILE A 75 -21.22 -50.67 -27.00
CA ILE A 75 -19.80 -50.60 -26.67
C ILE A 75 -19.65 -51.00 -25.19
N ASP A 76 -19.00 -52.12 -24.96
CA ASP A 76 -18.69 -52.63 -23.62
C ASP A 76 -17.56 -51.80 -23.00
N GLY A 77 -17.93 -50.59 -22.57
CA GLY A 77 -17.12 -49.75 -21.70
C GLY A 77 -17.60 -49.98 -20.27
N GLU A 78 -16.88 -50.82 -19.53
CA GLU A 78 -17.03 -50.99 -18.09
C GLU A 78 -17.01 -49.61 -17.39
N GLY A 79 -18.21 -49.13 -17.05
CA GLY A 79 -18.41 -47.98 -16.19
C GLY A 79 -19.03 -48.47 -14.89
N GLU A 80 -18.18 -48.74 -13.90
CA GLU A 80 -18.62 -48.86 -12.51
C GLU A 80 -19.44 -47.62 -12.13
N GLN A 81 -20.71 -47.84 -11.81
CA GLN A 81 -21.58 -46.81 -11.24
C GLN A 81 -21.13 -46.49 -9.81
N GLY A 82 -20.20 -45.54 -9.70
CA GLY A 82 -19.92 -44.82 -8.47
C GLY A 82 -21.07 -43.86 -8.15
N GLN A 83 -21.90 -44.24 -7.18
CA GLN A 83 -22.99 -43.47 -6.62
C GLN A 83 -22.45 -42.22 -5.88
N GLY A 84 -22.48 -41.06 -6.53
CA GLY A 84 -21.99 -39.78 -6.00
C GLY A 84 -23.13 -38.78 -5.78
N GLY A 85 -23.32 -38.39 -4.52
CA GLY A 85 -24.42 -37.61 -3.96
C GLY A 85 -24.96 -36.41 -4.76
N ALA A 86 -26.29 -36.27 -4.69
CA ALA A 86 -27.06 -35.13 -5.14
C ALA A 86 -26.73 -33.85 -4.34
N GLY A 87 -25.67 -33.16 -4.74
CA GLY A 87 -25.50 -31.74 -4.51
C GLY A 87 -25.81 -31.01 -5.80
N LYS A 88 -26.84 -30.14 -5.83
CA LYS A 88 -27.04 -29.21 -6.94
C LYS A 88 -25.76 -28.37 -7.07
N ALA A 89 -24.97 -28.62 -8.11
CA ALA A 89 -23.94 -27.69 -8.53
C ALA A 89 -24.63 -26.36 -8.83
N GLY A 90 -24.16 -25.26 -8.25
CA GLY A 90 -24.73 -23.94 -8.49
C GLY A 90 -24.67 -23.61 -9.98
N GLU A 91 -25.82 -23.31 -10.58
CA GLU A 91 -25.91 -22.73 -11.92
C GLU A 91 -25.50 -21.26 -11.84
N GLY A 92 -24.21 -21.02 -12.03
CA GLY A 92 -23.64 -19.69 -12.11
C GLY A 92 -22.14 -19.82 -12.29
N GLU A 93 -21.66 -19.61 -13.51
CA GLU A 93 -20.26 -19.31 -13.74
C GLU A 93 -19.99 -17.99 -13.01
N GLY A 94 -19.39 -18.08 -11.82
CA GLY A 94 -19.05 -16.87 -11.07
C GLY A 94 -18.16 -16.01 -11.98
N ASP A 95 -18.59 -14.80 -12.29
CA ASP A 95 -17.81 -13.81 -13.02
C ASP A 95 -16.50 -13.58 -12.27
N LYS A 96 -15.46 -14.31 -12.63
CA LYS A 96 -14.11 -14.14 -12.09
C LYS A 96 -13.46 -12.95 -12.77
N SER A 97 -14.11 -11.78 -12.70
CA SER A 97 -13.46 -10.56 -13.13
C SER A 97 -12.15 -10.42 -12.36
N LEU A 98 -11.04 -10.29 -13.08
CA LEU A 98 -9.72 -10.23 -12.46
C LEU A 98 -9.57 -8.84 -11.86
N GLU A 99 -9.85 -8.76 -10.56
CA GLU A 99 -9.66 -7.57 -9.75
C GLU A 99 -8.16 -7.37 -9.49
N VAL A 100 -7.61 -6.27 -9.98
CA VAL A 100 -6.24 -5.87 -9.66
C VAL A 100 -6.30 -4.78 -8.59
N GLU A 101 -5.64 -5.06 -7.47
CA GLU A 101 -5.43 -4.09 -6.39
C GLU A 101 -4.28 -3.14 -6.77
N VAL A 102 -4.59 -1.86 -6.86
CA VAL A 102 -3.61 -0.79 -7.13
C VAL A 102 -3.57 0.15 -5.93
N THR A 103 -2.36 0.58 -5.57
CA THR A 103 -2.18 1.55 -4.49
C THR A 103 -2.59 2.96 -4.93
N LEU A 104 -3.05 3.79 -3.99
CA LEU A 104 -3.40 5.20 -4.29
C LEU A 104 -2.20 5.99 -4.86
N ASP A 105 -0.98 5.70 -4.40
CA ASP A 105 0.24 6.36 -4.87
C ASP A 105 0.56 6.01 -6.34
N GLU A 106 0.44 4.73 -6.71
CA GLU A 106 0.61 4.30 -8.10
C GLU A 106 -0.45 4.91 -9.02
N LEU A 107 -1.69 5.00 -8.54
CA LEU A 107 -2.79 5.62 -9.28
C LEU A 107 -2.56 7.13 -9.49
N ALA A 108 -2.07 7.83 -8.45
CA ALA A 108 -1.69 9.24 -8.52
C ALA A 108 -0.56 9.47 -9.55
N GLU A 109 0.43 8.59 -9.60
CA GLU A 109 1.54 8.66 -10.55
C GLU A 109 1.04 8.48 -11.99
N ILE A 110 0.20 7.48 -12.24
CA ILE A 110 -0.41 7.24 -13.56
C ILE A 110 -1.24 8.46 -14.01
N LEU A 111 -2.02 9.04 -13.09
CA LEU A 111 -2.82 10.23 -13.37
C LEU A 111 -1.93 11.45 -13.67
N GLY A 112 -0.86 11.66 -12.91
CA GLY A 112 0.10 12.74 -13.14
C GLY A 112 0.80 12.63 -14.49
N GLU A 113 1.17 11.42 -14.90
CA GLU A 113 1.74 11.15 -16.23
C GLU A 113 0.74 11.45 -17.36
N GLU A 114 -0.50 11.01 -17.25
CA GLU A 114 -1.52 11.16 -18.30
C GLU A 114 -1.96 12.62 -18.48
N LEU A 115 -2.09 13.36 -17.38
CA LEU A 115 -2.44 14.77 -17.41
C LEU A 115 -1.24 15.69 -17.68
N GLY A 116 -0.03 15.12 -17.80
CA GLY A 116 1.20 15.89 -18.01
C GLY A 116 1.45 16.91 -16.90
N LEU A 117 1.04 16.60 -15.67
CA LEU A 117 1.18 17.54 -14.55
C LEU A 117 2.66 17.80 -14.26
N PRO A 118 3.06 19.06 -14.06
CA PRO A 118 4.44 19.37 -13.70
C PRO A 118 4.76 18.72 -12.35
N ARG A 119 5.96 18.17 -12.22
CA ARG A 119 6.45 17.75 -10.90
C ARG A 119 6.55 18.99 -10.02
N ILE A 120 5.98 18.91 -8.82
CA ILE A 120 6.08 20.00 -7.87
C ILE A 120 7.53 20.05 -7.39
N GLU A 121 8.29 21.02 -7.87
CA GLU A 121 9.61 21.29 -7.34
C GLU A 121 9.47 21.97 -5.98
N PRO A 122 10.23 21.54 -4.96
CA PRO A 122 10.28 22.26 -3.70
C PRO A 122 10.86 23.65 -3.97
N LYS A 123 9.99 24.66 -4.04
CA LYS A 123 10.42 26.05 -3.90
C LYS A 123 11.13 26.11 -2.56
N GLY A 124 12.39 26.57 -2.58
CA GLY A 124 13.34 26.42 -1.48
C GLY A 124 12.81 26.78 -0.09
N SER A 125 13.60 26.46 0.91
CA SER A 125 13.28 26.62 2.32
C SER A 125 13.15 28.09 2.74
N ASP A 126 12.06 28.77 2.35
CA ASP A 126 11.34 29.67 3.27
C ASP A 126 10.56 28.81 4.28
N ALA A 127 11.21 27.73 4.74
CA ALA A 127 10.70 26.82 5.74
C ALA A 127 10.83 27.57 7.05
N LEU A 128 9.71 27.76 7.74
CA LEU A 128 9.75 28.07 9.16
C LEU A 128 10.53 26.93 9.83
N ASP A 129 11.80 27.18 10.14
CA ASP A 129 12.65 26.23 10.86
C ASP A 129 12.11 26.12 12.29
N THR A 130 11.15 25.23 12.49
CA THR A 130 10.69 24.88 13.83
C THR A 130 11.81 24.11 14.50
N LYS A 131 12.57 24.80 15.36
CA LYS A 131 13.62 24.20 16.19
C LYS A 131 12.99 23.19 17.14
N LYS A 132 13.09 21.89 16.82
CA LYS A 132 12.72 20.81 17.73
C LYS A 132 13.95 20.33 18.48
N ASP A 133 14.01 20.62 19.77
CA ASP A 133 15.10 20.14 20.62
C ASP A 133 14.93 18.66 20.91
N ARG A 134 15.92 17.86 20.53
CA ARG A 134 15.97 16.42 20.83
C ARG A 134 17.12 16.13 21.80
N TYR A 135 16.80 15.52 22.94
CA TYR A 135 17.79 15.09 23.94
C TYR A 135 18.49 13.81 23.52
N VAL A 136 19.49 13.91 22.63
CA VAL A 136 20.20 12.76 22.04
C VAL A 136 21.52 12.43 22.74
N SER A 137 22.21 13.42 23.31
CA SER A 137 23.59 13.25 23.77
C SER A 137 23.72 13.29 25.30
N LEU A 138 24.77 12.63 25.81
CA LEU A 138 25.13 12.65 27.22
C LEU A 138 26.47 13.38 27.41
N ARG A 139 26.51 14.39 28.28
CA ARG A 139 27.72 15.16 28.64
C ARG A 139 28.14 14.89 30.07
N THR A 140 29.41 15.14 30.39
CA THR A 140 29.97 14.97 31.74
C THR A 140 29.59 16.14 32.67
N THR A 141 29.24 17.29 32.11
CA THR A 141 28.84 18.50 32.84
C THR A 141 27.49 19.02 32.34
N GLY A 142 26.70 19.60 33.24
CA GLY A 142 25.39 20.16 32.93
C GLY A 142 24.58 20.51 34.20
N PRO A 143 23.40 21.11 34.03
CA PRO A 143 22.48 21.42 35.13
C PRO A 143 21.96 20.14 35.80
N GLU A 144 21.78 20.17 37.13
CA GLU A 144 21.32 18.99 37.88
C GLU A 144 19.94 18.49 37.43
N SER A 145 19.08 19.39 36.92
CA SER A 145 17.78 19.05 36.34
C SER A 145 17.86 18.12 35.12
N LEU A 146 18.94 18.17 34.35
CA LEU A 146 19.15 17.35 33.17
C LEU A 146 20.01 16.12 33.45
N ARG A 147 20.30 15.81 34.71
CA ARG A 147 21.11 14.65 35.08
C ARG A 147 20.36 13.34 34.78
N SER A 148 20.98 12.48 33.99
CA SER A 148 20.50 11.12 33.78
C SER A 148 20.97 10.23 34.94
N PHE A 149 20.05 9.90 35.84
CA PHE A 149 20.32 9.02 36.99
C PHE A 149 20.82 7.64 36.55
N LYS A 150 20.13 7.00 35.59
CA LYS A 150 20.49 5.66 35.08
C LYS A 150 21.90 5.64 34.45
N ALA A 151 22.24 6.63 33.63
CA ALA A 151 23.55 6.70 33.00
C ALA A 151 24.67 7.00 34.00
N THR A 152 24.41 7.90 34.96
CA THR A 152 25.33 8.25 36.05
C THR A 152 25.62 7.03 36.92
N PHE A 153 24.56 6.31 37.34
CA PHE A 153 24.68 5.11 38.15
C PHE A 153 25.43 3.98 37.42
N LYS A 154 25.10 3.73 36.14
CA LYS A 154 25.82 2.74 35.33
C LYS A 154 27.31 3.07 35.22
N ARG A 155 27.67 4.35 35.13
CA ARG A 155 29.08 4.77 35.06
C ARG A 155 29.79 4.61 36.39
N ALA A 156 29.15 4.98 37.49
CA ALA A 156 29.67 4.76 38.85
C ALA A 156 29.90 3.27 39.14
N LEU A 157 28.94 2.42 38.75
CA LEU A 157 29.08 0.96 38.88
C LEU A 157 30.26 0.44 38.05
N ARG A 158 30.37 0.84 36.77
CA ARG A 158 31.50 0.45 35.92
C ARG A 158 32.85 0.85 36.53
N ARG A 159 32.95 2.05 37.09
CA ARG A 159 34.16 2.53 37.77
C ARG A 159 34.46 1.69 39.00
N GLN A 160 33.48 1.42 39.87
CA GLN A 160 33.68 0.62 41.07
C GLN A 160 34.12 -0.81 40.75
N VAL A 161 33.50 -1.44 39.76
CA VAL A 161 33.89 -2.77 39.26
C VAL A 161 35.30 -2.73 38.69
N ALA A 162 35.64 -1.74 37.86
CA ALA A 162 36.99 -1.60 37.29
C ALA A 162 38.06 -1.34 38.36
N SER A 163 37.73 -0.61 39.44
CA SER A 163 38.63 -0.37 40.57
C SER A 163 38.67 -1.52 41.59
N GLY A 164 37.89 -2.59 41.41
CA GLY A 164 37.81 -3.71 42.35
C GLY A 164 37.16 -3.37 43.70
N THR A 165 36.57 -2.20 43.86
CA THR A 165 35.94 -1.75 45.11
C THR A 165 34.48 -2.19 45.24
N TYR A 166 33.92 -2.79 44.19
CA TYR A 166 32.55 -3.29 44.18
C TYR A 166 32.45 -4.62 44.93
N GLN A 167 31.64 -4.66 45.99
CA GLN A 167 31.34 -5.86 46.77
C GLN A 167 29.93 -6.38 46.43
N PRO A 168 29.79 -7.58 45.84
CA PRO A 168 28.48 -8.14 45.49
C PRO A 168 27.54 -8.36 46.69
N GLY A 169 28.09 -8.70 47.86
CA GLY A 169 27.33 -8.93 49.09
C GLY A 169 26.79 -7.67 49.76
N ARG A 170 27.30 -6.49 49.38
CA ARG A 170 26.84 -5.18 49.88
C ARG A 170 27.04 -4.11 48.79
N PRO A 171 26.14 -4.04 47.79
CA PRO A 171 26.34 -3.19 46.62
C PRO A 171 26.05 -1.71 46.95
N ILE A 172 27.04 -1.00 47.50
CA ILE A 172 26.97 0.45 47.74
C ILE A 172 27.64 1.18 46.57
N ILE A 173 26.83 1.83 45.74
CA ILE A 173 27.29 2.59 44.58
C ILE A 173 27.08 4.07 44.86
N VAL A 174 28.16 4.80 45.12
CA VAL A 174 28.14 6.24 45.34
C VAL A 174 28.72 6.93 44.10
N PRO A 175 27.90 7.65 43.31
CA PRO A 175 28.39 8.39 42.15
C PRO A 175 29.27 9.57 42.56
N VAL A 176 30.47 9.67 41.97
CA VAL A 176 31.34 10.85 42.12
C VAL A 176 31.10 11.83 40.98
N ARG A 177 31.68 13.03 41.07
CA ARG A 177 31.49 14.11 40.07
C ARG A 177 31.78 13.66 38.64
N GLU A 178 32.82 12.85 38.44
CA GLU A 178 33.24 12.33 37.13
C GLU A 178 32.26 11.33 36.50
N ASP A 179 31.44 10.66 37.33
CA ASP A 179 30.44 9.69 36.90
C ASP A 179 29.16 10.38 36.40
N ARG A 180 28.94 11.64 36.77
CA ARG A 180 27.71 12.37 36.44
C ARG A 180 27.54 12.51 34.93
N ARG A 181 26.35 12.18 34.43
CA ARG A 181 25.99 12.30 33.02
C ARG A 181 24.72 13.11 32.87
N TYR A 182 24.77 14.10 32.00
CA TYR A 182 23.74 15.11 31.76
C TYR A 182 23.22 14.98 30.34
N ARG A 183 21.90 15.07 30.15
CA ARG A 183 21.28 15.06 28.83
C ARG A 183 21.55 16.41 28.17
N SER A 184 22.13 16.40 26.97
CA SER A 184 22.20 17.58 26.11
C SER A 184 21.25 17.46 24.93
N TRP A 185 20.59 18.56 24.62
CA TRP A 185 19.79 18.68 23.41
C TRP A 185 20.70 19.00 22.23
N ARG A 186 20.33 18.49 21.06
CA ARG A 186 20.81 18.97 19.76
C ARG A 186 19.59 19.48 19.03
N THR A 187 19.67 20.70 18.53
CA THR A 187 18.64 21.26 17.65
C THR A 187 18.92 20.73 16.25
N GLU A 188 17.97 19.97 15.71
CA GLU A 188 17.98 19.55 14.31
C GLU A 188 16.91 20.39 13.59
N PRO A 189 17.27 21.16 12.55
CA PRO A 189 16.27 21.85 11.74
C PRO A 189 15.39 20.79 11.08
N ARG A 190 14.07 20.95 11.22
CA ARG A 190 13.10 20.14 10.51
C ARG A 190 12.38 21.06 9.54
N PRO A 191 12.62 20.93 8.22
CA PRO A 191 11.87 21.71 7.26
C PRO A 191 10.40 21.33 7.38
N GLN A 192 9.54 22.32 7.63
CA GLN A 192 8.09 22.17 7.51
C GLN A 192 7.63 22.97 6.30
N SER A 193 7.24 22.26 5.24
CA SER A 193 6.43 22.81 4.15
C SER A 193 4.99 22.43 4.43
N ASN A 194 4.26 23.27 5.16
CA ASN A 194 2.84 23.04 5.44
C ASN A 194 2.00 23.67 4.33
N ALA A 195 1.46 22.84 3.42
CA ALA A 195 0.41 23.27 2.51
C ALA A 195 -0.95 23.09 3.20
N VAL A 196 -1.78 24.12 3.22
CA VAL A 196 -3.17 24.03 3.69
C VAL A 196 -4.07 24.01 2.46
N ILE A 197 -4.85 22.93 2.31
CA ILE A 197 -5.84 22.78 1.24
C ILE A 197 -7.21 22.79 1.90
N ILE A 198 -8.09 23.67 1.42
CA ILE A 198 -9.46 23.78 1.93
C ILE A 198 -10.39 23.42 0.79
N TYR A 199 -11.12 22.32 0.94
CA TYR A 199 -12.18 21.93 0.00
C TYR A 199 -13.50 22.56 0.46
N MET A 200 -14.11 23.37 -0.39
CA MET A 200 -15.43 23.96 -0.16
C MET A 200 -16.33 23.63 -1.36
N MET A 201 -17.55 23.20 -1.08
CA MET A 201 -18.56 22.86 -2.09
C MET A 201 -19.82 23.68 -1.82
N ASP A 202 -20.41 24.25 -2.87
CA ASP A 202 -21.73 24.88 -2.78
C ASP A 202 -22.83 23.80 -2.66
N VAL A 203 -23.87 24.07 -1.87
CA VAL A 203 -25.01 23.17 -1.65
C VAL A 203 -26.34 23.86 -2.04
N SER A 204 -26.26 24.92 -2.85
CA SER A 204 -27.42 25.66 -3.35
C SER A 204 -28.34 24.82 -4.26
N GLY A 205 -29.53 25.33 -4.55
CA GLY A 205 -30.54 24.61 -5.34
C GLY A 205 -30.14 24.25 -6.77
N SER A 206 -29.09 24.87 -7.33
CA SER A 206 -28.51 24.51 -8.63
C SER A 206 -27.51 23.35 -8.56
N MET A 207 -27.14 22.92 -7.36
CA MET A 207 -26.27 21.76 -7.12
C MET A 207 -27.11 20.49 -7.01
N GLY A 208 -27.38 19.90 -8.18
CA GLY A 208 -27.97 18.56 -8.30
C GLY A 208 -27.00 17.46 -7.86
N ASP A 209 -27.47 16.22 -7.91
CA ASP A 209 -26.71 15.06 -7.46
C ASP A 209 -25.48 14.80 -8.34
N GLU A 210 -25.59 15.00 -9.65
CA GLU A 210 -24.49 14.85 -10.60
C GLU A 210 -23.37 15.86 -10.33
N GLN A 211 -23.69 17.14 -10.10
CA GLN A 211 -22.68 18.16 -9.83
C GLN A 211 -21.95 17.88 -8.52
N LYS A 212 -22.69 17.46 -7.47
CA LYS A 212 -22.11 17.06 -6.19
C LYS A 212 -21.19 15.86 -6.33
N GLU A 213 -21.56 14.88 -7.15
CA GLU A 213 -20.73 13.71 -7.43
C GLU A 213 -19.42 14.10 -8.13
N ILE A 214 -19.50 14.95 -9.16
CA ILE A 214 -18.31 15.44 -9.88
C ILE A 214 -17.35 16.15 -8.93
N VAL A 215 -17.85 17.05 -8.07
CA VAL A 215 -16.99 17.79 -7.12
C VAL A 215 -16.38 16.85 -6.08
N ARG A 216 -17.09 15.80 -5.64
CA ARG A 216 -16.52 14.76 -4.76
C ARG A 216 -15.40 13.96 -5.46
N ILE A 217 -15.61 13.56 -6.71
CA ILE A 217 -14.61 12.84 -7.49
C ILE A 217 -13.37 13.73 -7.71
N GLU A 218 -13.57 15.00 -8.07
CA GLU A 218 -12.48 15.96 -8.29
C GLU A 218 -11.65 16.18 -7.01
N SER A 219 -12.31 16.49 -5.88
CA SER A 219 -11.63 16.68 -4.59
C SER A 219 -10.86 15.44 -4.15
N PHE A 220 -11.40 14.24 -4.38
CA PHE A 220 -10.70 12.98 -4.12
C PHE A 220 -9.42 12.84 -4.95
N TRP A 221 -9.46 13.17 -6.24
CA TRP A 221 -8.29 13.08 -7.11
C TRP A 221 -7.21 14.09 -6.75
N ILE A 222 -7.61 15.32 -6.42
CA ILE A 222 -6.69 16.36 -5.97
C ILE A 222 -6.01 15.94 -4.67
N ASP A 223 -6.77 15.41 -3.70
CA ASP A 223 -6.23 14.91 -2.43
C ASP A 223 -5.25 13.76 -2.65
N THR A 224 -5.62 12.79 -3.49
CA THR A 224 -4.77 11.63 -3.84
C THR A 224 -3.46 12.08 -4.50
N TRP A 225 -3.53 13.02 -5.44
CA TRP A 225 -2.33 13.57 -6.09
C TRP A 225 -1.45 14.35 -5.12
N LEU A 226 -2.01 15.21 -4.27
CA LEU A 226 -1.24 16.02 -3.32
C LEU A 226 -0.60 15.17 -2.21
N ARG A 227 -1.26 14.11 -1.74
CA ARG A 227 -0.65 13.14 -0.82
C ARG A 227 0.58 12.45 -1.39
N SER A 228 0.58 12.15 -2.69
CA SER A 228 1.73 11.53 -3.36
C SER A 228 2.96 12.46 -3.43
N GLN A 229 2.74 13.78 -3.43
CA GLN A 229 3.82 14.77 -3.60
C GLN A 229 4.30 15.38 -2.27
N TYR A 230 3.42 15.53 -1.27
CA TYR A 230 3.74 16.19 0.00
C TYR A 230 3.79 15.22 1.18
N GLN A 231 4.92 15.21 1.89
CA GLN A 231 5.06 14.47 3.15
C GLN A 231 4.43 15.27 4.30
N GLY A 232 3.36 14.74 4.91
CA GLY A 232 2.68 15.36 6.04
C GLY A 232 1.49 16.25 5.68
N LEU A 233 0.82 15.96 4.56
CA LEU A 233 -0.43 16.61 4.20
C LEU A 233 -1.51 16.36 5.28
N GLU A 234 -2.03 17.42 5.89
CA GLU A 234 -3.23 17.36 6.74
C GLU A 234 -4.44 17.86 5.94
N SER A 235 -5.32 16.94 5.53
CA SER A 235 -6.64 17.25 4.96
C SER A 235 -7.68 17.29 6.09
N ARG A 236 -8.46 18.37 6.21
CA ARG A 236 -9.58 18.48 7.14
C ARG A 236 -10.88 18.77 6.42
#